data_AF-O01517-F1
#
_entry.id   AF-O01517-F1
#
_cell.length_a   1.000
_cell.length_b   1.000
_cell.length_c   1.000
_cell.angle_alpha   90.00
_cell.angle_beta   90.00
_cell.angle_gamma   90.00
#
_symmetry.space_group_name_H-M   'P 1'
#
loop_
_entity.id
_entity.type
_entity.pdbx_description
1 polymer ?
#
loop_
_entity_poly.entity_id
_entity_poly.type
_entity_poly.pdbx_seq_one_letter_code
_entity_poly.pdbx_strand_id
1 'polypeptide(L)'
;MWKLILLISLGFPIVNSIGEGSFHVSGRLMCGGKPYANESVSIYEKNYMLTDILMESLFTDEDGNFSVKTFGKDWPHFTPYLYAPNYCKPVDNFVFADRECTDSALQILIPTEFVSPTRTPTKIFDIGEIDMSADEVKYENVGLGSVGGGFLVNDKRCKYRNSTST
;
A
#
# COMPACT_ATOMS: atom_id res chain seq x y z
N MET A 1 -47.79 -39.07 14.97
CA MET A 1 -46.67 -38.91 15.92
C MET A 1 -45.87 -37.68 15.54
N TRP A 2 -46.29 -36.51 16.01
CA TRP A 2 -45.57 -35.25 15.87
C TRP A 2 -44.85 -35.00 17.21
N LYS A 3 -43.57 -35.34 17.26
CA LYS A 3 -42.59 -34.80 18.21
C LYS A 3 -41.42 -34.36 17.32
N LEU A 4 -41.47 -33.17 16.71
CA LEU A 4 -40.89 -31.96 17.30
C LEU A 4 -39.53 -32.29 17.95
N ILE A 5 -38.54 -32.62 17.11
CA ILE A 5 -37.14 -32.36 17.42
C ILE A 5 -36.67 -31.32 16.42
N LEU A 6 -37.23 -30.11 16.58
CA LEU A 6 -36.47 -28.88 16.40
C LEU A 6 -35.52 -28.84 17.59
N LEU A 7 -34.27 -29.25 17.43
CA LEU A 7 -33.23 -28.88 18.37
C LEU A 7 -31.92 -28.72 17.62
N ILE A 8 -31.63 -27.43 17.42
CA ILE A 8 -30.29 -26.88 17.46
C ILE A 8 -29.50 -27.18 16.17
N SER A 9 -29.77 -26.34 15.18
CA SER A 9 -28.66 -25.65 14.48
C SER A 9 -27.70 -25.17 15.56
N LEU A 10 -26.76 -26.03 15.95
CA LEU A 10 -25.61 -25.62 16.73
C LEU A 10 -24.95 -24.62 15.80
N GLY A 11 -25.07 -23.34 16.15
CA GLY A 11 -24.22 -22.33 15.55
C GLY A 11 -22.81 -22.86 15.70
N PHE A 12 -22.27 -23.41 14.62
CA PHE A 12 -20.84 -23.50 14.46
C PHE A 12 -20.38 -22.09 14.76
N PRO A 13 -19.62 -21.84 15.84
CA PRO A 13 -18.91 -20.58 15.89
C PRO A 13 -18.08 -20.62 14.61
N ILE A 14 -18.42 -19.74 13.66
CA ILE A 14 -17.53 -19.46 12.54
C ILE A 14 -16.36 -18.81 13.27
N VAL A 15 -15.43 -19.64 13.73
CA VAL A 15 -14.14 -19.19 14.19
C VAL A 15 -13.50 -18.71 12.89
N ASN A 16 -13.79 -17.47 12.53
CA ASN A 16 -12.91 -16.69 11.69
C ASN A 16 -11.65 -16.61 12.54
N SER A 17 -10.79 -17.61 12.46
CA SER A 17 -9.44 -17.51 12.96
C SER A 17 -8.82 -16.39 12.13
N ILE A 18 -8.89 -15.17 12.68
CA ILE A 18 -8.20 -14.00 12.17
C ILE A 18 -6.73 -14.37 12.27
N GLY A 19 -6.18 -14.85 11.16
CA GLY A 19 -4.79 -15.22 11.09
C GLY A 19 -3.92 -13.97 11.18
N GLU A 20 -2.73 -14.15 11.71
CA GLU A 20 -1.68 -13.15 11.55
C GLU A 20 -0.92 -13.46 10.26
N GLY A 21 -0.57 -12.41 9.53
CA GLY A 21 0.27 -12.50 8.35
C GLY A 21 1.31 -11.40 8.38
N SER A 22 2.48 -11.68 7.81
CA SER A 22 3.57 -10.71 7.70
C SER A 22 4.17 -10.73 6.32
N PHE A 23 4.69 -9.60 5.89
CA PHE A 23 5.36 -9.45 4.61
C PHE A 23 6.53 -8.48 4.73
N HIS A 24 7.50 -8.64 3.83
CA HIS A 24 8.68 -7.78 3.72
C HIS A 24 8.77 -7.34 2.27
N VAL A 25 8.73 -6.03 2.03
CA VAL A 25 8.90 -5.44 0.70
C VAL A 25 10.17 -4.61 0.70
N SER A 26 10.96 -4.70 -0.36
CA SER A 26 12.12 -3.83 -0.57
C SER A 26 12.20 -3.39 -2.02
N GLY A 27 13.04 -2.39 -2.27
CA GLY A 27 13.37 -1.95 -3.62
C GLY A 27 14.14 -0.64 -3.59
N ARG A 28 14.33 -0.08 -4.78
CA ARG A 28 14.99 1.20 -5.00
C ARG A 28 14.16 2.08 -5.92
N LEU A 29 13.92 3.32 -5.51
CA LEU A 29 13.21 4.31 -6.30
C LEU A 29 14.20 5.34 -6.86
N MET A 30 14.06 5.63 -8.14
CA MET A 30 14.88 6.57 -8.90
C MET A 30 14.01 7.67 -9.50
N CYS A 31 14.63 8.78 -9.88
CA CYS A 31 14.01 9.97 -10.40
C CYS A 31 14.89 10.55 -11.51
N GLY A 32 14.71 10.07 -12.74
CA GLY A 32 15.49 10.53 -13.90
C GLY A 32 16.99 10.30 -13.71
N GLY A 33 17.37 9.09 -13.27
CA GLY A 33 18.75 8.71 -12.99
C GLY A 33 19.34 9.20 -11.66
N LYS A 34 18.58 9.92 -10.83
CA LYS A 34 18.98 10.28 -9.45
C LYS A 34 18.22 9.45 -8.42
N PRO A 35 18.79 9.15 -7.24
CA PRO A 35 18.03 8.58 -6.12
C PRO A 35 16.77 9.37 -5.81
N TYR A 36 15.63 8.68 -5.71
CA TYR A 36 14.39 9.27 -5.20
C TYR A 36 14.43 9.24 -3.67
N ALA A 37 15.35 10.03 -3.11
CA ALA A 37 15.77 9.99 -1.72
C ALA A 37 14.89 10.82 -0.79
N ASN A 38 14.74 10.37 0.47
CA ASN A 38 13.95 11.04 1.50
C ASN A 38 12.47 11.25 1.08
N GLU A 39 11.91 10.24 0.43
CA GLU A 39 10.54 10.23 -0.09
C GLU A 39 9.69 9.17 0.61
N SER A 40 8.43 9.49 0.88
CA SER A 40 7.56 8.59 1.65
C SER A 40 7.20 7.33 0.85
N VAL A 41 7.38 6.18 1.49
CA VAL A 41 6.93 4.87 1.04
C VAL A 41 6.06 4.27 2.14
N SER A 42 4.83 3.90 1.79
CA SER A 42 3.83 3.43 2.74
C SER A 42 3.28 2.07 2.31
N ILE A 43 2.92 1.24 3.29
CA ILE A 43 2.12 0.05 3.06
C ILE A 43 0.70 0.29 3.54
N TYR A 44 -0.25 -0.04 2.69
CA TYR A 44 -1.66 -0.02 3.01
C TYR A 44 -2.25 -1.42 2.88
N GLU A 45 -3.21 -1.74 3.75
CA GLU A 45 -4.13 -2.84 3.53
C GLU A 45 -5.40 -2.31 2.87
N LYS A 46 -5.84 -2.98 1.79
CA LYS A 46 -7.06 -2.58 1.09
C LYS A 46 -8.28 -2.76 1.99
N ASN A 47 -9.13 -1.74 2.05
CA ASN A 47 -10.47 -1.88 2.59
C ASN A 47 -11.49 -1.66 1.46
N TYR A 48 -12.21 -2.72 1.09
CA TYR A 48 -13.17 -2.63 -0.02
C TYR A 48 -14.46 -1.87 0.33
N MET A 49 -14.74 -1.65 1.62
CA MET A 49 -15.96 -1.00 2.11
C MET A 49 -15.71 0.39 2.70
N LEU A 50 -14.51 0.63 3.24
CA LEU A 50 -14.09 1.86 3.92
C LEU A 50 -12.77 2.36 3.33
N THR A 51 -12.12 3.30 4.03
CA THR A 51 -10.78 3.78 3.68
C THR A 51 -9.73 2.71 3.91
N ASP A 52 -8.76 2.63 3.00
CA ASP A 52 -7.59 1.74 3.10
C ASP A 52 -6.80 2.04 4.39
N ILE A 53 -6.30 0.98 5.03
CA ILE A 53 -5.68 1.06 6.35
C ILE A 53 -4.17 1.24 6.17
N LEU A 54 -3.62 2.34 6.66
CA LEU A 54 -2.16 2.51 6.74
C LEU A 54 -1.58 1.49 7.73
N MET A 55 -0.67 0.65 7.26
CA MET A 55 0.01 -0.35 8.09
C MET A 55 1.39 0.11 8.57
N GLU A 56 2.16 0.72 7.66
CA GLU A 56 3.53 1.14 7.93
C GLU A 56 3.92 2.27 6.97
N SER A 57 4.79 3.18 7.38
CA SER A 57 5.30 4.25 6.53
C SER A 57 6.74 4.59 6.90
N LEU A 58 7.57 4.79 5.89
CA LEU A 58 8.97 5.17 6.04
C LEU A 58 9.41 6.10 4.90
N PHE A 59 10.67 6.52 4.93
CA PHE A 59 11.29 7.27 3.85
C PHE A 59 12.34 6.43 3.15
N THR A 60 12.50 6.63 1.84
CA THR A 60 13.68 6.14 1.11
C THR A 60 14.95 6.75 1.68
N ASP A 61 16.04 5.99 1.66
CA ASP A 61 17.36 6.48 2.08
C ASP A 61 18.01 7.40 1.02
N GLU A 62 19.23 7.84 1.27
CA GLU A 62 20.01 8.73 0.38
C GLU A 62 20.26 8.12 -1.02
N ASP A 63 20.24 6.80 -1.11
CA ASP A 63 20.43 6.03 -2.35
C ASP A 63 19.10 5.65 -3.01
N GLY A 64 17.97 6.04 -2.42
CA GLY A 64 16.62 5.77 -2.90
C GLY A 64 16.10 4.38 -2.50
N ASN A 65 16.82 3.64 -1.65
CA ASN A 65 16.40 2.31 -1.22
C ASN A 65 15.36 2.40 -0.12
N PHE A 66 14.52 1.37 -0.03
CA PHE A 66 13.62 1.15 1.08
C PHE A 66 13.52 -0.33 1.43
N SER A 67 13.15 -0.60 2.68
CA SER A 67 12.90 -1.96 3.17
C SER A 67 11.86 -1.90 4.29
N VAL A 68 10.63 -2.32 3.99
CA VAL A 68 9.50 -2.34 4.93
C VAL A 68 9.24 -3.77 5.38
N LYS A 69 9.23 -4.01 6.68
CA LYS A 69 8.77 -5.27 7.29
C LYS A 69 7.64 -4.96 8.25
N THR A 70 6.47 -5.53 8.01
CA THR A 70 5.30 -5.33 8.87
C THR A 70 4.44 -6.60 8.94
N PHE A 71 3.46 -6.58 9.83
CA PHE A 71 2.51 -7.67 10.03
C PHE A 71 1.14 -7.11 10.38
N GLY A 72 0.10 -7.88 10.10
CA GLY A 72 -1.27 -7.53 10.44
C GLY A 72 -2.02 -8.71 11.03
N LYS A 73 -3.25 -8.43 11.46
CA LYS A 73 -4.29 -9.41 11.77
C LYS A 73 -5.34 -9.24 10.68
N ASP A 74 -5.58 -10.29 9.88
CA ASP A 74 -6.60 -10.42 8.81
C ASP A 74 -6.19 -11.46 7.74
N TRP A 75 -5.20 -12.32 8.01
CA TRP A 75 -4.84 -13.43 7.12
C TRP A 75 -5.97 -14.48 7.05
N PRO A 76 -6.33 -15.03 5.87
CA PRO A 76 -5.67 -14.90 4.56
C PRO A 76 -6.23 -13.80 3.64
N HIS A 77 -7.03 -12.86 4.15
CA HIS A 77 -7.74 -11.88 3.33
C HIS A 77 -6.95 -10.59 3.05
N PHE A 78 -5.66 -10.54 3.38
CA PHE A 78 -4.81 -9.39 3.06
C PHE A 78 -4.76 -9.13 1.56
N THR A 79 -4.92 -7.85 1.20
CA THR A 79 -4.59 -7.29 -0.10
C THR A 79 -3.68 -6.08 0.13
N PRO A 80 -2.44 -6.29 0.62
CA PRO A 80 -1.58 -5.19 0.99
C PRO A 80 -0.87 -4.64 -0.25
N TYR A 81 -0.62 -3.35 -0.27
CA TYR A 81 0.04 -2.69 -1.40
C TYR A 81 1.04 -1.64 -0.94
N LEU A 82 2.13 -1.56 -1.69
CA LEU A 82 3.12 -0.48 -1.60
C LEU A 82 2.57 0.76 -2.29
N TYR A 83 2.70 1.92 -1.64
CA TYR A 83 2.33 3.22 -2.17
C TYR A 83 3.47 4.22 -2.01
N ALA A 84 3.85 4.90 -3.09
CA ALA A 84 4.80 6.00 -3.05
C ALA A 84 4.32 7.15 -3.96
N PRO A 85 4.01 8.34 -3.43
CA PRO A 85 3.70 9.51 -4.25
C PRO A 85 4.84 9.82 -5.21
N ASN A 86 4.53 10.28 -6.42
CA ASN A 86 5.51 10.60 -7.46
C ASN A 86 5.79 12.11 -7.57
N TYR A 87 6.71 12.62 -6.78
CA TYR A 87 7.19 14.01 -6.84
C TYR A 87 8.24 14.25 -7.93
N CYS A 88 8.60 13.25 -8.76
CA CYS A 88 9.50 13.47 -9.91
C CYS A 88 8.88 14.33 -11.00
N LYS A 89 7.55 14.25 -11.15
CA LYS A 89 6.76 15.08 -12.06
C LYS A 89 5.76 15.89 -11.22
N PRO A 90 6.23 16.92 -10.49
CA PRO A 90 5.31 17.71 -9.69
C PRO A 90 4.33 18.44 -10.61
N VAL A 91 3.06 18.44 -10.26
CA VAL A 91 2.06 19.26 -10.93
C VAL A 91 2.15 20.69 -10.41
N ASP A 92 2.05 21.64 -11.32
CA ASP A 92 1.96 23.05 -10.95
C ASP A 92 0.77 23.26 -10.01
N ASN A 93 1.04 23.90 -8.88
CA ASN A 93 0.02 24.25 -7.92
C ASN A 93 0.15 25.73 -7.53
N PHE A 94 -0.60 26.58 -8.23
CA PHE A 94 -0.61 28.03 -8.02
C PHE A 94 -1.08 28.46 -6.62
N VAL A 95 -1.75 27.58 -5.88
CA VAL A 95 -2.32 27.90 -4.56
C VAL A 95 -1.27 27.78 -3.44
N PHE A 96 -0.28 26.90 -3.59
CA PHE A 96 0.69 26.59 -2.53
C PHE A 96 2.13 26.75 -3.03
N ALA A 97 2.66 27.98 -2.99
CA ALA A 97 4.02 28.30 -3.46
C ALA A 97 5.13 27.61 -2.64
N ASP A 98 4.83 27.18 -1.41
CA ASP A 98 5.74 26.48 -0.50
C ASP A 98 5.61 24.95 -0.59
N ARG A 99 4.69 24.42 -1.41
CA ARG A 99 4.43 22.98 -1.52
C ARG A 99 4.63 22.44 -2.93
N GLU A 100 5.27 21.30 -3.01
CA GLU A 100 5.26 20.48 -4.22
C GLU A 100 4.12 19.47 -4.14
N CYS A 101 3.44 19.28 -5.26
CA CYS A 101 2.27 18.42 -5.34
C CYS A 101 2.41 17.45 -6.50
N THR A 102 1.79 16.29 -6.40
CA THR A 102 1.70 15.29 -7.46
C THR A 102 0.28 14.74 -7.56
N ASP A 103 -0.13 14.35 -8.76
CA ASP A 103 -1.37 13.61 -9.04
C ASP A 103 -1.10 12.14 -9.40
N SER A 104 0.15 11.69 -9.31
CA SER A 104 0.55 10.32 -9.61
C SER A 104 1.29 9.68 -8.44
N ALA A 105 1.22 8.34 -8.37
CA ALA A 105 1.86 7.54 -7.36
C ALA A 105 2.18 6.15 -7.92
N LEU A 106 3.22 5.53 -7.37
CA LEU A 106 3.46 4.11 -7.51
C LEU A 106 2.48 3.35 -6.63
N GLN A 107 1.80 2.35 -7.20
CA GLN A 107 0.99 1.41 -6.45
C GLN A 107 1.24 -0.03 -6.93
N ILE A 108 1.81 -0.86 -6.05
CA ILE A 108 2.13 -2.26 -6.35
C ILE A 108 1.49 -3.15 -5.29
N LEU A 109 0.65 -4.10 -5.71
CA LEU A 109 0.16 -5.15 -4.82
C LEU A 109 1.32 -6.04 -4.38
N ILE A 110 1.34 -6.37 -3.09
CA ILE A 110 2.23 -7.40 -2.57
C ILE A 110 1.58 -8.75 -2.89
N PRO A 111 2.21 -9.61 -3.69
CA PRO A 111 1.60 -10.88 -4.04
C PRO A 111 1.43 -11.77 -2.81
N THR A 112 0.31 -12.48 -2.72
CA THR A 112 -0.06 -13.30 -1.55
C THR A 112 1.00 -14.35 -1.21
N GLU A 113 1.77 -14.83 -2.18
CA GLU A 113 2.86 -15.79 -1.99
C GLU A 113 4.07 -15.23 -1.19
N PHE A 114 4.16 -13.90 -1.03
CA PHE A 114 5.13 -13.23 -0.18
C PHE A 114 4.58 -12.92 1.23
N VAL A 115 3.29 -13.15 1.47
CA VAL A 115 2.70 -13.04 2.79
C VAL A 115 2.90 -14.36 3.54
N SER A 116 3.58 -14.31 4.68
CA SER A 116 3.85 -15.45 5.54
C SER A 116 2.77 -15.58 6.61
N PRO A 117 2.23 -16.78 6.90
CA PRO A 117 1.24 -17.02 7.95
C PRO A 117 1.87 -17.05 9.36
N THR A 118 2.74 -16.08 9.63
CA THR A 118 3.58 -15.93 10.83
C THR A 118 3.78 -14.45 11.11
N ARG A 119 4.24 -14.08 12.31
CA ARG A 119 4.59 -12.67 12.64
C ARG A 119 5.90 -12.18 12.01
N THR A 120 6.69 -13.08 11.43
CA THR A 120 7.96 -12.76 10.79
C THR A 120 7.92 -13.23 9.34
N PRO A 121 8.17 -12.34 8.36
CA PRO A 121 8.19 -12.71 6.95
C PRO A 121 9.30 -13.73 6.70
N THR A 122 9.00 -14.73 5.87
CA THR A 122 9.96 -15.76 5.44
C THR A 122 10.55 -15.46 4.06
N LYS A 123 9.99 -14.46 3.36
CA LYS A 123 10.39 -14.03 2.03
C LYS A 123 10.40 -12.51 1.95
N ILE A 124 11.18 -12.00 1.02
CA ILE A 124 11.25 -10.58 0.68
C ILE A 124 10.70 -10.43 -0.73
N PHE A 125 9.69 -9.58 -0.88
CA PHE A 125 9.21 -9.12 -2.18
C PHE A 125 10.05 -7.91 -2.61
N ASP A 126 11.09 -8.18 -3.38
CA ASP A 126 11.93 -7.14 -3.96
C ASP A 126 11.31 -6.65 -5.28
N ILE A 127 10.93 -5.38 -5.35
CA ILE A 127 10.38 -4.76 -6.56
C ILE A 127 11.48 -4.34 -7.55
N GLY A 128 12.74 -4.48 -7.18
CA GLY A 128 13.89 -4.03 -7.96
C GLY A 128 14.06 -2.52 -7.96
N GLU A 129 14.62 -2.00 -9.04
CA GLU A 129 14.77 -0.56 -9.27
C GLU A 129 13.64 -0.02 -10.15
N ILE A 130 12.98 1.05 -9.72
CA ILE A 130 11.91 1.73 -10.46
C ILE A 130 12.26 3.19 -10.65
N ASP A 131 12.29 3.66 -11.90
CA ASP A 131 12.39 5.09 -12.21
C ASP A 131 11.00 5.74 -12.24
N MET A 132 10.73 6.57 -11.23
CA MET A 132 9.49 7.32 -11.04
C MET A 132 9.30 8.43 -12.09
N SER A 133 10.34 8.76 -12.88
CA SER A 133 10.22 9.70 -14.01
C SER A 133 9.63 9.07 -15.28
N ALA A 134 9.43 7.74 -15.32
CA ALA A 134 8.80 7.06 -16.44
C ALA A 134 7.43 7.65 -16.78
N ASP A 135 7.00 7.51 -18.04
CA ASP A 135 5.70 8.01 -18.48
C ASP A 135 4.54 7.26 -17.85
N GLU A 136 4.73 5.97 -17.56
CA GLU A 136 3.80 5.16 -16.80
C GLU A 136 4.53 4.59 -15.58
N VAL A 137 4.26 5.18 -14.41
CA VAL A 137 4.62 4.54 -13.14
C VAL A 137 3.62 3.43 -12.87
N LYS A 138 4.11 2.27 -12.44
CA LYS A 138 3.28 1.08 -12.21
C LYS A 138 2.15 1.38 -11.22
N TYR A 139 0.91 1.30 -11.69
CA TYR A 139 -0.28 1.54 -10.89
C TYR A 139 -1.26 0.38 -11.03
N GLU A 140 -1.37 -0.43 -9.99
CA GLU A 140 -2.31 -1.56 -9.94
C GLU A 140 -3.62 -1.11 -9.29
N ASN A 141 -4.63 -0.84 -10.13
CA ASN A 141 -5.99 -0.55 -9.68
C ASN A 141 -6.60 -1.77 -8.96
N VAL A 142 -7.05 -1.60 -7.71
CA VAL A 142 -7.80 -2.63 -6.97
C VAL A 142 -9.07 -2.10 -6.29
N GLY A 143 -10.14 -2.90 -6.33
CA GLY A 143 -11.41 -2.66 -5.63
C GLY A 143 -12.49 -1.95 -6.46
N LEU A 144 -13.59 -1.54 -5.80
CA LEU A 144 -14.76 -0.92 -6.46
C LEU A 144 -14.43 0.33 -7.29
N GLY A 145 -13.30 1.00 -7.02
CA GLY A 145 -12.77 2.09 -7.84
C GLY A 145 -12.50 1.72 -9.30
N SER A 146 -12.28 0.44 -9.61
CA SER A 146 -12.11 -0.05 -10.99
C SER A 146 -13.43 -0.33 -11.73
N VAL A 147 -14.53 -0.52 -11.01
CA VAL A 147 -15.78 -1.07 -11.59
C VAL A 147 -16.78 0.02 -12.01
N GLY A 148 -16.65 1.24 -11.48
CA GLY A 148 -17.65 2.31 -11.64
C GLY A 148 -17.19 3.60 -12.34
N GLY A 149 -16.01 3.63 -12.97
CA GLY A 149 -15.50 4.85 -13.60
C GLY A 149 -14.90 5.87 -12.63
N GLY A 150 -14.15 5.39 -11.62
CA GLY A 150 -13.22 6.21 -10.83
C GLY A 150 -13.81 7.52 -10.30
N PHE A 151 -14.93 7.47 -9.58
CA PHE A 151 -15.48 8.67 -8.96
C PHE A 151 -14.61 9.06 -7.75
N LEU A 152 -13.68 9.99 -7.97
CA LEU A 152 -12.97 10.78 -6.96
C LEU A 152 -12.07 9.99 -5.98
N VAL A 153 -10.90 9.57 -6.45
CA VAL A 153 -9.70 9.82 -5.63
C VAL A 153 -8.82 10.76 -6.44
N ASN A 154 -9.15 12.05 -6.40
CA ASN A 154 -8.23 13.07 -6.88
C ASN A 154 -7.13 13.16 -5.81
N ASP A 155 -6.18 12.24 -5.89
CA ASP A 155 -5.20 12.02 -4.84
C ASP A 155 -4.04 12.99 -4.96
N LYS A 156 -4.34 14.28 -5.16
CA LYS A 156 -3.30 15.30 -5.20
C LYS A 156 -2.58 15.28 -3.84
N ARG A 157 -1.37 14.74 -3.81
CA ARG A 157 -0.52 14.67 -2.63
C ARG A 157 0.41 15.85 -2.67
N CYS A 158 0.36 16.69 -1.63
CA CYS A 158 1.25 17.83 -1.49
C CYS A 158 2.12 17.67 -0.25
N LYS A 159 3.40 17.99 -0.38
CA LYS A 159 4.34 18.11 0.75
C LYS A 159 5.01 19.47 0.72
N TYR A 160 5.57 19.90 1.85
CA TYR A 160 6.37 21.12 1.91
C TYR A 160 7.66 20.93 1.12
N ARG A 161 8.01 21.92 0.30
CA ARG A 161 9.34 21.98 -0.32
C ARG A 161 10.38 22.05 0.80
N ASN A 162 11.44 21.24 0.72
CA ASN A 162 12.50 21.11 1.73
C ASN A 162 12.06 20.54 3.09
N SER A 163 11.19 19.53 3.13
CA SER A 163 11.09 18.65 4.31
C SER A 163 12.30 17.71 4.40
N THR A 164 13.51 18.27 4.48
CA THR A 164 14.62 17.57 5.13
C THR A 164 14.32 17.61 6.62
N SER A 165 13.84 16.51 7.17
CA SER A 165 13.78 16.32 8.61
C SER A 165 15.20 16.45 9.15
N THR A 166 15.46 17.57 9.84
CA THR A 166 16.55 17.72 10.81
C THR A 166 16.45 16.69 11.91
#